data_AF-A0A0F9D5C5-F1
#
_entry.id   AF-A0A0F9D5C5-F1
#
_cell.length_a   1.000
_cell.length_b   1.000
_cell.length_c   1.000
_cell.angle_alpha   90.00
_cell.angle_beta   90.00
_cell.angle_gamma   90.00
#
_symmetry.space_group_name_H-M   'P 1'
#
loop_
_entity.id
_entity.type
_entity.pdbx_description
1 polymer ?
#
loop_
_entity_poly.entity_id
_entity_poly.type
_entity_poly.pdbx_seq_one_letter_code
_entity_poly.pdbx_strand_id
1 'polypeptide(L)'
;MNDVSINNKRKELFTMVQRAGYTRIDPECVNLCVALNTLNGITTQESCCGHGDDPFRIWFVSDTIESLASLMEILAKTGKHNVTSPWTVTVIIEYWSHKRRAHPVVLLLEGPVGGYKEAEDVATLILEHCNEQKENK
;
A
#
# COMPACT_ATOMS: atom_id res chain seq x y z
N MET A 1 -0.11 -22.39 17.25
CA MET A 1 0.97 -21.56 17.86
C MET A 1 1.35 -20.35 17.00
N ASN A 2 0.55 -19.93 16.00
CA ASN A 2 0.96 -18.91 15.00
C ASN A 2 0.34 -17.51 15.19
N ASP A 3 -0.79 -17.37 15.90
CA ASP A 3 -1.50 -16.08 16.01
C ASP A 3 -0.80 -15.05 16.92
N VAL A 4 -0.17 -15.50 17.99
CA VAL A 4 0.46 -14.61 18.99
C VAL A 4 1.69 -13.92 18.41
N SER A 5 2.45 -14.63 17.56
CA SER A 5 3.65 -14.10 16.91
C SER A 5 3.32 -13.01 15.88
N ILE A 6 2.24 -13.22 15.11
CA ILE A 6 1.77 -12.24 14.12
C ILE A 6 1.20 -10.99 14.80
N ASN A 7 0.43 -11.16 15.88
CA ASN A 7 -0.11 -10.02 16.63
C ASN A 7 0.96 -9.18 17.34
N ASN A 8 2.04 -9.81 17.80
CA ASN A 8 3.17 -9.08 18.38
C ASN A 8 3.95 -8.29 17.33
N LYS A 9 4.19 -8.86 16.14
CA LYS A 9 4.81 -8.14 15.03
C LYS A 9 3.96 -6.95 14.55
N ARG A 10 2.63 -7.11 14.47
CA ARG A 10 1.71 -6.00 14.17
C ARG A 10 1.78 -4.88 15.21
N LYS A 11 1.84 -5.21 16.50
CA LYS A 11 2.01 -4.22 17.58
C LYS A 11 3.34 -3.48 17.50
N GLU A 12 4.43 -4.19 17.23
CA GLU A 12 5.75 -3.57 17.06
C GLU A 12 5.78 -2.65 15.86
N LEU A 13 5.22 -3.10 14.72
CA LEU A 13 5.11 -2.32 13.51
C LEU A 13 4.27 -1.04 13.71
N PHE A 14 3.11 -1.17 14.35
CA PHE A 14 2.26 -0.05 14.71
C PHE A 14 2.98 0.97 15.61
N THR A 15 3.77 0.48 16.57
CA THR A 15 4.54 1.32 17.49
C THR A 15 5.70 2.03 16.76
N MET A 16 6.35 1.38 15.79
CA MET A 16 7.39 1.99 14.95
C MET A 16 6.82 3.06 14.03
N VAL A 17 5.66 2.82 13.43
CA VAL A 17 4.93 3.79 12.59
C VAL A 17 4.57 5.03 13.41
N GLN A 18 4.02 4.86 14.62
CA GLN A 18 3.76 5.99 15.53
C GLN A 18 5.03 6.76 15.92
N ARG A 19 6.14 6.06 16.21
CA ARG A 19 7.43 6.68 16.56
C ARG A 19 8.08 7.43 15.39
N ALA A 20 7.81 7.02 14.16
CA ALA A 20 8.25 7.70 12.94
C ALA A 20 7.43 8.96 12.59
N GLY A 21 6.48 9.37 13.46
CA GLY A 21 5.67 10.57 13.27
C GLY A 21 4.37 10.35 12.48
N TYR A 22 4.02 9.11 12.14
CA TYR A 22 2.72 8.75 11.56
C TYR A 22 1.62 8.70 12.63
N THR A 23 1.41 9.78 13.38
CA THR A 23 0.40 9.85 14.45
C THR A 23 -1.05 9.93 13.93
N ARG A 24 -1.28 9.77 12.62
CA ARG A 24 -2.58 10.01 11.96
C ARG A 24 -2.88 9.06 10.79
N ILE A 25 -2.26 7.88 10.75
CA ILE A 25 -2.67 6.85 9.78
C ILE A 25 -3.83 6.04 10.36
N ASP A 26 -4.87 5.81 9.54
CA ASP A 26 -5.96 4.92 9.92
C ASP A 26 -5.42 3.48 10.08
N PRO A 27 -5.80 2.74 11.14
CA PRO A 27 -5.29 1.39 11.38
C PRO A 27 -5.43 0.44 10.18
N GLU A 28 -6.49 0.59 9.40
CA GLU A 28 -6.80 -0.17 8.20
C GLU A 28 -5.79 0.09 7.06
N CYS A 29 -5.14 1.26 7.05
CA CYS A 29 -4.11 1.61 6.08
C CYS A 29 -2.71 1.11 6.46
N VAL A 30 -2.45 0.87 7.75
CA VAL A 30 -1.09 0.62 8.26
C VAL A 30 -0.40 -0.53 7.54
N ASN A 31 -1.05 -1.68 7.44
CA ASN A 31 -0.42 -2.88 6.89
C ASN A 31 -0.12 -2.72 5.39
N LEU A 32 -1.05 -2.15 4.63
CA LEU A 32 -0.84 -1.90 3.20
C LEU A 32 0.23 -0.82 2.97
N CYS A 33 0.23 0.26 3.75
CA CYS A 33 1.28 1.27 3.66
C CYS A 33 2.65 0.70 3.98
N VAL A 34 2.78 -0.09 5.05
CA VAL A 34 4.05 -0.75 5.37
C VAL A 34 4.48 -1.67 4.24
N ALA A 35 3.59 -2.54 3.75
CA ALA A 35 3.89 -3.46 2.68
C ALA A 35 4.37 -2.73 1.41
N LEU A 36 3.68 -1.67 0.99
CA LEU A 36 4.09 -0.84 -0.14
C LEU A 36 5.49 -0.25 0.04
N ASN A 37 5.82 0.29 1.22
CA ASN A 37 7.16 0.81 1.51
C ASN A 37 8.25 -0.28 1.60
N THR A 38 7.89 -1.57 1.55
CA THR A 38 8.90 -2.65 1.43
C THR A 38 9.31 -2.91 -0.02
N LEU A 39 8.53 -2.44 -1.00
CA LEU A 39 8.88 -2.52 -2.41
C LEU A 39 9.96 -1.49 -2.74
N ASN A 40 11.02 -1.95 -3.41
CA ASN A 40 12.12 -1.07 -3.79
C ASN A 40 11.64 0.03 -4.75
N GLY A 41 11.90 1.29 -4.41
CA GLY A 41 11.52 2.44 -5.21
C GLY A 41 10.06 2.85 -5.09
N ILE A 42 9.30 2.37 -4.09
CA ILE A 42 7.95 2.86 -3.78
C ILE A 42 7.99 3.54 -2.41
N THR A 43 7.38 4.73 -2.32
CA THR A 43 7.23 5.46 -1.04
C THR A 43 5.82 6.01 -0.89
N THR A 44 5.12 5.62 0.18
CA THR A 44 3.78 6.15 0.48
C THR A 44 3.85 7.57 1.04
N GLN A 45 2.89 8.41 0.65
CA GLN A 45 2.83 9.83 1.05
C GLN A 45 1.60 10.14 1.90
N GLU A 46 0.45 9.54 1.57
CA GLU A 46 -0.82 9.80 2.24
C GLU A 46 -1.75 8.58 2.10
N SER A 47 -2.71 8.45 3.00
CA SER A 47 -3.65 7.34 3.02
C SER A 47 -5.02 7.79 3.53
N CYS A 48 -6.07 7.15 3.04
CA CYS A 48 -7.42 7.24 3.54
C CYS A 48 -8.06 5.86 3.38
N CYS A 49 -8.55 5.26 4.46
CA CYS A 49 -9.20 3.95 4.35
C CYS A 49 -10.61 4.02 3.74
N GLY A 50 -11.18 5.22 3.56
CA GLY A 50 -12.50 5.39 2.98
C GLY A 50 -13.61 5.05 3.97
N HIS A 51 -13.76 5.86 5.02
CA HIS A 51 -14.88 5.72 5.95
C HIS A 51 -16.20 6.07 5.24
N GLY A 52 -17.17 5.16 5.28
CA GLY A 52 -18.50 5.36 4.67
C GLY A 52 -18.54 4.91 3.21
N ASP A 53 -18.86 5.84 2.31
CA ASP A 53 -19.09 5.57 0.88
C ASP A 53 -17.85 5.83 0.00
N ASP A 54 -16.72 6.21 0.63
CA ASP A 54 -15.48 6.51 -0.07
C ASP A 54 -14.63 5.25 -0.33
N PRO A 55 -13.98 5.14 -1.51
CA PRO A 55 -12.97 4.13 -1.78
C PRO A 55 -11.76 4.20 -0.84
N PHE A 56 -11.12 3.05 -0.64
CA PHE A 56 -9.82 2.96 0.02
C PHE A 56 -8.74 3.53 -0.89
N ARG A 57 -7.88 4.43 -0.37
CA ARG A 57 -6.90 5.17 -1.18
C ARG A 57 -5.54 5.28 -0.49
N ILE A 58 -4.48 4.91 -1.18
CA ILE A 58 -3.09 5.19 -0.80
C ILE A 58 -2.42 6.01 -1.90
N TRP A 59 -1.91 7.18 -1.55
CA TRP A 59 -1.06 8.00 -2.43
C TRP A 59 0.40 7.64 -2.20
N PHE A 60 1.13 7.45 -3.29
CA PHE A 60 2.54 7.08 -3.26
C PHE A 60 3.31 7.67 -4.44
N VAL A 61 4.63 7.58 -4.38
CA VAL A 61 5.54 7.86 -5.50
C VAL A 61 6.30 6.60 -5.85
N SER A 62 6.69 6.49 -7.13
CA SER A 62 7.56 5.43 -7.63
C SER A 62 8.81 6.07 -8.25
N ASP A 63 9.99 5.59 -7.89
CA ASP A 63 11.27 6.10 -8.38
C ASP A 63 11.47 5.73 -9.86
N THR A 64 10.96 4.57 -10.27
CA THR A 64 11.06 4.07 -11.65
C THR A 64 9.76 3.44 -12.13
N ILE A 65 9.65 3.22 -13.44
CA ILE A 65 8.52 2.50 -14.06
C ILE A 65 8.58 1.02 -13.70
N GLU A 66 9.78 0.45 -13.53
CA GLU A 66 9.98 -0.96 -13.16
C GLU A 66 9.45 -1.23 -11.74
N SER A 67 9.70 -0.34 -10.78
CA SER A 67 9.11 -0.43 -9.44
C SER A 67 7.58 -0.43 -9.48
N LEU A 68 6.99 0.38 -10.37
CA LEU A 68 5.55 0.38 -10.61
C LEU A 68 5.08 -0.92 -11.28
N ALA A 69 5.82 -1.44 -12.26
CA ALA A 69 5.50 -2.68 -12.94
C ALA A 69 5.44 -3.88 -11.97
N SER A 70 6.39 -3.97 -11.04
CA SER A 70 6.36 -4.99 -9.98
C SER A 70 5.10 -4.92 -9.12
N LEU A 71 4.66 -3.71 -8.75
CA LEU A 71 3.39 -3.53 -8.05
C LEU A 71 2.20 -3.99 -8.91
N MET A 72 2.17 -3.62 -10.18
CA MET A 72 1.09 -4.03 -11.10
C MET A 72 0.99 -5.55 -11.27
N GLU A 73 2.12 -6.26 -11.31
CA GLU A 73 2.16 -7.73 -11.35
C GLU A 73 1.56 -8.35 -10.08
N ILE A 74 1.85 -7.79 -8.91
CA ILE A 74 1.27 -8.24 -7.63
C ILE A 74 -0.24 -7.99 -7.64
N LEU A 75 -0.69 -6.79 -8.04
CA LEU A 75 -2.11 -6.46 -8.09
C LEU A 75 -2.87 -7.34 -9.09
N ALA A 76 -2.26 -7.74 -10.20
CA ALA A 76 -2.89 -8.67 -11.14
C ALA A 76 -3.29 -10.01 -10.49
N LYS A 77 -2.57 -10.46 -9.45
CA LYS A 77 -2.88 -11.69 -8.69
C LYS A 77 -4.10 -11.56 -7.76
N THR A 78 -4.53 -10.33 -7.48
CA THR A 78 -5.70 -10.07 -6.60
C THR A 78 -7.03 -10.30 -7.32
N GLY A 79 -7.03 -10.35 -8.67
CA GLY A 79 -8.21 -10.69 -9.46
C GLY A 79 -8.56 -12.18 -9.31
N LYS A 80 -9.82 -12.49 -9.03
CA LYS A 80 -10.34 -13.88 -9.10
C LYS A 80 -10.75 -14.20 -10.52
N HIS A 81 -10.39 -15.38 -11.02
CA HIS A 81 -10.90 -16.04 -12.24
C HIS A 81 -11.64 -15.12 -13.24
N ASN A 82 -10.91 -14.51 -14.17
CA ASN A 82 -11.42 -13.66 -15.26
C ASN A 82 -12.05 -12.31 -14.85
N VAL A 83 -11.92 -11.90 -13.60
CA VAL A 83 -12.28 -10.54 -13.14
C VAL A 83 -10.99 -9.74 -12.96
N THR A 84 -10.93 -8.56 -13.58
CA THR A 84 -9.87 -7.57 -13.34
C THR A 84 -9.79 -7.25 -11.85
N SER A 85 -8.58 -7.03 -11.33
CA SER A 85 -8.39 -6.61 -9.94
C SER A 85 -9.34 -5.44 -9.61
N PRO A 86 -10.01 -5.44 -8.44
CA PRO A 86 -10.76 -4.28 -7.99
C PRO A 86 -9.85 -3.12 -7.58
N TRP A 87 -8.53 -3.36 -7.55
CA TRP A 87 -7.52 -2.35 -7.25
C TRP A 87 -7.01 -1.72 -8.54
N THR A 88 -6.98 -0.39 -8.55
CA THR A 88 -6.47 0.39 -9.68
C THR A 88 -5.32 1.26 -9.24
N VAL A 89 -4.38 1.50 -10.16
CA VAL A 89 -3.35 2.51 -9.98
C VAL A 89 -3.59 3.64 -10.97
N THR A 90 -3.88 4.83 -10.44
CA THR A 90 -4.12 6.04 -11.22
C THR A 90 -2.91 6.97 -11.13
N VAL A 91 -2.45 7.46 -12.29
CA VAL A 91 -1.42 8.50 -12.34
C VAL A 91 -2.11 9.86 -12.22
N ILE A 92 -1.77 10.60 -11.17
CA ILE A 92 -2.27 11.94 -10.90
C ILE A 92 -1.14 12.93 -11.21
N ILE A 93 -1.34 13.76 -12.24
CA ILE A 93 -0.45 14.86 -12.58
C ILE A 93 -1.18 16.15 -12.23
N GLU A 94 -0.79 16.75 -11.10
CA GLU A 94 -1.47 17.95 -10.60
C GLU A 94 -0.44 19.03 -10.26
N TYR A 95 -0.69 20.23 -10.75
CA TYR A 95 0.09 21.41 -10.40
C TYR A 95 -0.52 22.06 -9.14
N TRP A 96 -0.10 21.60 -7.96
CA TRP A 96 -0.58 22.16 -6.69
C TRP A 96 0.36 23.25 -6.16
N SER A 97 -0.18 24.47 -5.98
CA SER A 97 0.57 25.62 -5.44
C SER A 97 0.76 25.61 -3.91
N HIS A 98 0.23 24.60 -3.22
CA HIS A 98 0.30 24.50 -1.77
C HIS A 98 1.31 23.44 -1.33
N LYS A 99 2.56 23.89 -1.11
CA LYS A 99 3.68 23.44 -0.23
C LYS A 99 3.71 22.04 0.46
N ARG A 100 2.87 21.05 0.14
CA ARG A 100 2.73 19.79 0.90
C ARG A 100 3.09 18.54 0.13
N ARG A 101 3.20 18.56 -1.20
CA ARG A 101 3.68 17.42 -1.98
C ARG A 101 4.89 17.82 -2.81
N ALA A 102 5.97 17.06 -2.66
CA ALA A 102 7.27 17.36 -3.28
C ALA A 102 7.35 16.99 -4.76
N HIS A 103 6.38 16.21 -5.27
CA HIS A 103 6.41 15.64 -6.61
C HIS A 103 5.21 16.09 -7.48
N PRO A 104 5.44 16.52 -8.74
CA PRO A 104 4.37 16.90 -9.67
C PRO A 104 3.57 15.70 -10.21
N VAL A 105 4.05 14.48 -9.98
CA VAL A 105 3.41 13.23 -10.35
C VAL A 105 3.25 12.40 -9.08
N VAL A 106 2.00 12.02 -8.78
CA VAL A 106 1.65 11.17 -7.65
C VAL A 106 0.85 9.99 -8.17
N LEU A 107 1.09 8.80 -7.62
CA LEU A 107 0.35 7.60 -7.93
C LEU A 107 -0.70 7.37 -6.85
N LEU A 108 -1.92 6.99 -7.25
CA LEU A 108 -3.01 6.63 -6.36
C LEU A 108 -3.33 5.15 -6.54
N LEU A 109 -3.11 4.36 -5.50
CA LEU A 109 -3.66 3.01 -5.38
C LEU A 109 -5.07 3.14 -4.78
N GLU A 110 -6.09 2.78 -5.55
CA GLU A 110 -7.48 2.82 -5.13
C GLU A 110 -8.08 1.41 -5.10
N GLY A 111 -8.67 1.03 -3.98
CA GLY A 111 -9.39 -0.23 -3.77
C GLY A 111 -10.90 0.00 -3.60
N PRO A 112 -11.68 -1.07 -3.42
CA PRO A 112 -13.13 -0.96 -3.28
C PRO A 112 -13.55 -0.25 -1.99
N VAL A 113 -14.76 0.32 -1.99
CA VAL A 113 -15.42 0.87 -0.78
C VAL A 113 -15.55 -0.23 0.26
N GLY A 114 -15.09 0.04 1.49
CA GLY A 114 -15.08 -0.95 2.58
C GLY A 114 -14.10 -2.12 2.36
N GLY A 115 -13.17 -2.01 1.41
CA GLY A 115 -12.20 -3.04 1.01
C GLY A 115 -11.09 -3.35 2.01
N TYR A 116 -11.36 -3.29 3.32
CA TYR A 116 -10.35 -3.42 4.37
C TYR A 116 -9.69 -4.81 4.39
N LYS A 117 -10.48 -5.86 4.15
CA LYS A 117 -9.96 -7.21 4.07
C LYS A 117 -9.09 -7.40 2.83
N GLU A 118 -9.56 -6.89 1.69
CA GLU A 118 -8.82 -6.91 0.44
C GLU A 118 -7.52 -6.12 0.56
N ALA A 119 -7.49 -5.02 1.33
CA ALA A 119 -6.28 -4.25 1.59
C ALA A 119 -5.24 -5.09 2.36
N GLU A 120 -5.70 -5.90 3.32
CA GLU A 120 -4.85 -6.85 4.06
C GLU A 120 -4.34 -7.98 3.16
N ASP A 121 -5.20 -8.51 2.28
CA ASP A 121 -4.82 -9.54 1.31
C ASP A 121 -3.75 -9.01 0.34
N VAL A 122 -3.91 -7.78 -0.16
CA VAL A 122 -2.89 -7.10 -0.99
C VAL A 122 -1.59 -6.91 -0.22
N ALA A 123 -1.66 -6.45 1.03
CA ALA A 123 -0.47 -6.26 1.86
C ALA A 123 0.31 -7.59 2.03
N THR A 124 -0.42 -8.69 2.22
CA THR A 124 0.16 -10.04 2.32
C THR A 124 0.86 -10.45 1.04
N LEU A 125 0.21 -10.29 -0.12
CA LEU A 125 0.79 -10.63 -1.42
C LEU A 125 2.08 -9.84 -1.73
N ILE A 126 2.13 -8.56 -1.32
CA ILE A 126 3.34 -7.74 -1.46
C ILE A 126 4.47 -8.32 -0.61
N LEU A 127 4.20 -8.63 0.66
CA LEU A 127 5.22 -9.16 1.57
C LEU A 127 5.72 -10.54 1.14
N GLU A 128 4.85 -11.40 0.62
CA GLU A 128 5.21 -12.69 0.03
C GLU A 128 6.15 -12.51 -1.17
N HIS A 129 5.79 -11.62 -2.10
CA HIS A 129 6.64 -11.31 -3.26
C HIS A 129 8.03 -10.80 -2.83
N CYS A 130 8.10 -9.93 -1.82
CA CYS A 130 9.38 -9.44 -1.30
C CYS A 130 10.23 -10.54 -0.66
N ASN A 131 9.63 -11.59 -0.09
CA ASN A 131 10.37 -12.72 0.47
C ASN A 131 10.90 -13.65 -0.63
N GLU A 132 10.08 -13.95 -1.65
CA GLU A 132 10.50 -14.75 -2.81
C GLU A 132 11.71 -14.13 -3.53
N GLN A 133 11.75 -12.80 -3.65
CA GLN A 133 12.87 -12.08 -4.27
C GLN A 133 14.17 -12.11 -3.43
N LYS A 134 14.08 -12.36 -2.12
CA LYS A 134 15.25 -12.48 -1.24
C LYS A 134 15.84 -13.89 -1.23
N GLU A 135 15.00 -14.91 -1.39
CA GLU A 135 15.44 -16.32 -1.43
C GLU A 135 16.11 -16.70 -2.76
N ASN A 136 15.83 -15.95 -3.83
CA ASN A 136 16.42 -16.14 -5.17
C ASN A 136 17.70 -15.30 -5.42
N LYS A 137 18.27 -14.67 -4.38
CA LYS A 137 19.53 -13.91 -4.43
C LYS A 137 20.62 -14.58 -3.61
#